data_AF-A0A965F659-F1
#
_entry.id   AF-A0A965F659-F1
#
_cell.length_a   1.000
_cell.length_b   1.000
_cell.length_c   1.000
_cell.angle_alpha   90.00
_cell.angle_beta   90.00
_cell.angle_gamma   90.00
#
_symmetry.space_group_name_H-M   'P 1'
#
loop_
_entity.id
_entity.type
_entity.pdbx_description
1 polymer ?
#
loop_
_entity_poly.entity_id
_entity_poly.type
_entity_poly.pdbx_seq_one_letter_code
_entity_poly.pdbx_strand_id
1 'polypeptide(L)'
;MRIPMRILHLTKRYWPHRGGVERHVRDLASGLVADAGASVEVVVAGDGASHRTFADNGVRVTAVASYGSLWSLDLAPGYISAVGHAIRRSPDVVHLHEPHPLGLVAWRYWQARRTMPPLVVTWHADILRQQLLRPLYGPVQERLLAESGAIIAQTDRHITSSAFLPDVAQ
;
A
#
# COMPACT_ATOMS: atom_id res chain seq x y z
N MET A 1 -26.97 -4.07 -13.83
CA MET A 1 -25.66 -3.39 -13.92
C MET A 1 -24.79 -3.91 -12.79
N ARG A 2 -23.58 -4.41 -13.07
CA ARG A 2 -22.65 -4.83 -12.01
C ARG A 2 -22.05 -3.57 -11.39
N ILE A 3 -22.07 -3.48 -10.07
CA ILE A 3 -21.39 -2.41 -9.34
C ILE A 3 -19.88 -2.63 -9.51
N PRO A 4 -19.09 -1.62 -9.93
CA PRO A 4 -17.65 -1.79 -10.13
C PRO A 4 -16.97 -2.07 -8.79
N MET A 5 -16.04 -3.03 -8.77
CA MET A 5 -15.21 -3.32 -7.60
C MET A 5 -14.36 -2.11 -7.24
N ARG A 6 -14.23 -1.82 -5.94
CA ARG A 6 -13.58 -0.63 -5.42
C ARG A 6 -12.31 -0.99 -4.68
N ILE A 7 -11.18 -0.50 -5.18
CA ILE A 7 -9.85 -0.94 -4.75
C ILE A 7 -9.10 0.27 -4.20
N LEU A 8 -8.61 0.16 -2.96
CA LEU A 8 -7.77 1.17 -2.33
C LEU A 8 -6.32 0.68 -2.26
N HIS A 9 -5.43 1.28 -3.03
CA HIS A 9 -3.99 1.03 -2.93
C HIS A 9 -3.33 1.94 -1.90
N LEU A 10 -2.51 1.34 -1.04
CA LEU A 10 -1.63 2.02 -0.11
C LEU A 10 -0.19 1.77 -0.57
N THR A 11 0.47 2.81 -1.05
CA THR A 11 1.88 2.74 -1.50
C THR A 11 2.65 3.95 -1.01
N LYS A 12 3.97 3.82 -0.96
CA LYS A 12 4.87 4.89 -0.55
C LYS A 12 4.83 6.06 -1.53
N ARG A 13 4.97 5.75 -2.81
CA ARG A 13 5.06 6.72 -3.92
C ARG A 13 4.25 6.25 -5.12
N TYR A 14 3.93 7.19 -6.00
CA TYR A 14 3.21 6.96 -7.25
C TYR A 14 3.79 7.86 -8.35
N TRP A 15 3.38 7.65 -9.59
CA TRP A 15 3.70 8.54 -10.71
C TRP A 15 3.39 10.01 -10.36
N PRO A 16 4.24 11.00 -10.74
CA PRO A 16 5.36 10.95 -11.68
C PRO A 16 6.72 10.50 -11.10
N HIS A 17 6.76 10.00 -9.87
CA HIS A 17 8.01 9.48 -9.32
C HIS A 17 8.52 8.29 -10.15
N ARG A 18 9.83 8.26 -10.45
CA ARG A 18 10.44 7.25 -11.30
C ARG A 18 11.08 6.16 -10.46
N GLY A 19 10.46 5.00 -10.43
CA GLY A 19 11.01 3.77 -9.86
C GLY A 19 10.20 2.54 -10.30
N GLY A 20 10.71 1.35 -9.96
CA GLY A 20 10.09 0.09 -10.39
C GLY A 20 8.74 -0.16 -9.72
N VAL A 21 8.63 0.12 -8.42
CA VAL A 21 7.40 -0.04 -7.64
C VAL A 21 6.33 0.95 -8.11
N GLU A 22 6.69 2.21 -8.33
CA GLU A 22 5.77 3.27 -8.73
C GLU A 22 5.18 3.01 -10.11
N ARG A 23 6.00 2.53 -11.05
CA ARG A 23 5.53 2.09 -12.37
C ARG A 23 4.59 0.90 -12.24
N HIS A 24 5.00 -0.13 -11.48
CA HIS A 24 4.16 -1.31 -11.27
C HIS A 24 2.79 -0.95 -10.69
N VAL A 25 2.74 -0.13 -9.64
CA VAL A 25 1.47 0.28 -9.03
C VAL A 25 0.62 1.08 -10.01
N ARG A 26 1.22 1.97 -10.82
CA ARG A 26 0.51 2.73 -11.85
C ARG A 26 -0.09 1.81 -12.92
N ASP A 27 0.72 0.89 -13.46
CA ASP A 27 0.31 -0.01 -14.53
C ASP A 27 -0.79 -0.95 -14.03
N LEU A 28 -0.65 -1.50 -12.82
CA LEU A 28 -1.68 -2.32 -12.17
C LEU A 28 -2.98 -1.53 -11.94
N ALA A 29 -2.89 -0.34 -11.32
CA ALA A 29 -4.06 0.46 -11.00
C ALA A 29 -4.82 0.91 -12.26
N SER A 30 -4.11 1.34 -13.29
CA SER A 30 -4.72 1.75 -14.56
C SER A 30 -5.25 0.57 -15.37
N GLY A 31 -4.58 -0.59 -15.37
CA GLY A 31 -5.09 -1.83 -15.96
C GLY A 31 -6.37 -2.31 -15.29
N LEU A 32 -6.46 -2.26 -13.96
CA LEU A 32 -7.69 -2.59 -13.22
C LEU A 32 -8.87 -1.69 -13.60
N VAL A 33 -8.61 -0.40 -13.85
CA VAL A 33 -9.64 0.51 -14.36
C VAL A 33 -10.04 0.16 -15.79
N ALA A 34 -9.07 0.01 -16.70
CA ALA A 34 -9.31 -0.16 -18.12
C ALA A 34 -9.90 -1.53 -18.48
N ASP A 35 -9.34 -2.60 -17.90
CA ASP A 35 -9.62 -3.97 -18.31
C ASP A 35 -10.70 -4.62 -17.43
N ALA A 36 -10.75 -4.29 -16.14
CA ALA A 36 -11.71 -4.85 -15.19
C ALA A 36 -12.87 -3.90 -14.83
N GLY A 37 -12.83 -2.64 -15.28
CA GLY A 37 -13.85 -1.63 -14.96
C GLY A 37 -13.90 -1.28 -13.46
N ALA A 38 -12.81 -1.50 -12.73
CA ALA A 38 -12.74 -1.23 -11.30
C ALA A 38 -12.66 0.28 -11.01
N SER A 39 -13.13 0.68 -9.82
CA SER A 39 -12.90 2.01 -9.27
C SER A 39 -11.68 2.00 -8.36
N VAL A 40 -10.59 2.61 -8.81
CA VAL A 40 -9.30 2.53 -8.11
C VAL A 40 -8.93 3.87 -7.48
N GLU A 41 -8.53 3.82 -6.22
CA GLU A 41 -7.97 4.94 -5.48
C GLU A 41 -6.60 4.58 -4.90
N VAL A 42 -5.64 5.52 -4.96
CA VAL A 42 -4.28 5.37 -4.46
C VAL A 42 -3.99 6.48 -3.45
N VAL A 43 -3.49 6.13 -2.27
CA VAL A 43 -3.02 7.09 -1.26
C VAL A 43 -1.51 6.99 -1.08
N VAL A 44 -0.80 8.11 -1.30
CA VAL A 44 0.67 8.18 -1.25
C VAL A 44 1.17 9.34 -0.40
N ALA A 45 2.39 9.19 0.14
CA ALA A 45 3.14 10.34 0.63
C ALA A 45 3.68 11.09 -0.60
N GLY A 46 3.26 12.35 -0.75
CA GLY A 46 3.68 13.22 -1.85
C GLY A 46 5.10 13.76 -1.67
N ASP A 47 5.46 14.72 -2.53
CA ASP A 47 6.73 15.44 -2.45
C ASP A 47 6.46 16.91 -2.09
N GLY A 48 6.75 17.27 -0.84
CA GLY A 48 6.64 18.63 -0.33
C GLY A 48 5.35 18.93 0.45
N ALA A 49 5.14 20.21 0.76
CA ALA A 49 4.14 20.66 1.72
C ALA A 49 2.69 20.69 1.19
N SER A 50 2.43 20.31 -0.07
CA SER A 50 1.10 20.39 -0.68
C SER A 50 0.35 19.06 -0.65
N HIS A 51 -0.89 19.08 -0.15
CA HIS A 51 -1.85 18.00 -0.37
C HIS A 51 -2.48 18.17 -1.76
N ARG A 52 -2.52 17.11 -2.57
CA ARG A 52 -3.19 17.13 -3.89
C ARG A 52 -3.98 15.87 -4.13
N THR A 53 -5.15 16.02 -4.73
CA THR A 53 -5.90 14.92 -5.33
C THR A 53 -6.03 15.15 -6.82
N PHE A 54 -5.72 14.14 -7.62
CA PHE A 54 -5.76 14.21 -9.08
C PHE A 54 -6.18 12.87 -9.68
N ALA A 55 -6.46 12.85 -10.98
CA ALA A 55 -6.75 11.63 -11.72
C ALA A 55 -5.57 11.28 -12.64
N ASP A 56 -5.21 10.01 -12.72
CA ASP A 56 -4.20 9.46 -13.64
C ASP A 56 -4.76 8.19 -14.28
N ASN A 57 -5.04 8.21 -15.58
CA ASN A 57 -5.65 7.08 -16.31
C ASN A 57 -6.92 6.51 -15.63
N GLY A 58 -7.79 7.39 -15.12
CA GLY A 58 -9.02 7.00 -14.41
C GLY A 58 -8.81 6.58 -12.94
N VAL A 59 -7.57 6.48 -12.48
CA VAL A 59 -7.22 6.23 -11.07
C VAL A 59 -7.29 7.53 -10.28
N ARG A 60 -7.98 7.54 -9.14
CA ARG A 60 -7.94 8.66 -8.20
C ARG A 60 -6.68 8.57 -7.35
N VAL A 61 -5.83 9.59 -7.38
CA VAL A 61 -4.61 9.63 -6.58
C VAL A 61 -4.71 10.74 -5.55
N THR A 62 -4.55 10.41 -4.28
CA THR A 62 -4.42 11.36 -3.17
C THR A 62 -2.99 11.35 -2.66
N ALA A 63 -2.24 12.38 -3.02
CA ALA A 63 -0.89 12.64 -2.53
C ALA A 63 -0.95 13.59 -1.34
N VAL A 64 -0.60 13.11 -0.15
CA VAL A 64 -0.57 13.94 1.06
C VAL A 64 0.75 14.69 1.17
N ALA A 65 0.74 15.84 1.84
CA ALA A 65 1.97 16.58 2.14
C ALA A 65 2.97 15.69 2.90
N SER A 66 4.24 15.75 2.49
CA SER A 66 5.36 15.02 3.10
C SER A 66 6.54 15.95 3.29
N TYR A 67 7.12 15.92 4.49
CA TYR A 67 8.22 16.80 4.91
C TYR A 67 9.59 16.12 4.91
N GLY A 68 9.70 15.00 4.19
CA GLY A 68 10.92 14.20 4.10
C GLY A 68 10.72 12.78 4.62
N SER A 69 11.82 12.06 4.83
CA SER A 69 11.80 10.70 5.35
C SER A 69 12.87 10.51 6.42
N LEU A 70 12.50 9.80 7.50
CA LEU A 70 13.41 9.37 8.55
C LEU A 70 13.32 7.84 8.66
N TRP A 71 14.46 7.15 8.54
CA TRP A 71 14.52 5.68 8.56
C TRP A 71 13.47 5.01 7.66
N SER A 72 13.36 5.48 6.41
CA SER A 72 12.40 4.99 5.41
C SER A 72 10.92 5.25 5.71
N LEU A 73 10.57 5.82 6.86
CA LEU A 73 9.24 6.32 7.18
C LEU A 73 9.10 7.74 6.60
N ASP A 74 8.06 7.98 5.81
CA ASP A 74 7.78 9.33 5.31
C ASP A 74 7.10 10.16 6.39
N LEU A 75 7.57 11.40 6.58
CA LEU A 75 6.98 12.37 7.50
C LEU A 75 5.77 13.02 6.84
N ALA A 76 4.68 12.27 6.76
CA ALA A 76 3.43 12.68 6.14
C ALA A 76 2.25 12.59 7.13
N PRO A 77 2.06 13.59 8.02
CA PRO A 77 1.05 13.56 9.08
C PRO A 77 -0.39 13.35 8.57
N GLY A 78 -0.67 13.85 7.37
CA GLY A 78 -1.98 13.71 6.72
C GLY A 78 -2.28 12.30 6.20
N TYR A 79 -1.31 11.39 6.16
CA TYR A 79 -1.47 10.07 5.52
C TYR A 79 -2.52 9.22 6.22
N ILE A 80 -2.46 9.08 7.55
CA ILE A 80 -3.43 8.29 8.33
C ILE A 80 -4.85 8.83 8.11
N SER A 81 -5.02 10.15 8.14
CA SER A 81 -6.30 10.79 7.89
C SER A 81 -6.78 10.53 6.45
N ALA A 82 -5.92 10.67 5.43
CA ALA A 82 -6.28 10.43 4.04
C ALA A 82 -6.71 8.98 3.79
N VAL A 83 -5.98 8.01 4.34
CA VAL A 83 -6.39 6.60 4.36
C VAL A 83 -7.74 6.45 5.04
N GLY A 84 -7.98 7.18 6.12
CA GLY A 84 -9.26 7.18 6.81
C GLY A 84 -10.44 7.63 5.96
N HIS A 85 -10.25 8.68 5.16
CA HIS A 85 -11.24 9.18 4.21
C HIS A 85 -11.44 8.21 3.03
N ALA A 86 -10.37 7.55 2.58
CA ALA A 86 -10.46 6.49 1.58
C ALA A 86 -11.26 5.27 2.08
N ILE A 87 -11.01 4.79 3.30
CA ILE A 87 -11.77 3.70 3.90
C ILE A 87 -13.24 4.08 4.10
N ARG A 88 -13.55 5.34 4.47
CA ARG A 88 -14.95 5.82 4.60
C ARG A 88 -15.71 5.81 3.28
N ARG A 89 -15.01 5.76 2.16
CA ARG A 89 -15.62 5.55 0.86
C ARG A 89 -16.00 4.09 0.64
N SER A 90 -15.75 3.15 1.54
CA SER A 90 -16.12 1.73 1.42
C SER A 90 -15.49 1.03 0.22
N PRO A 91 -14.15 0.89 0.18
CA PRO A 91 -13.50 0.00 -0.79
C PRO A 91 -13.84 -1.46 -0.45
N ASP A 92 -13.96 -2.29 -1.48
CA ASP A 92 -14.18 -3.73 -1.34
C ASP A 92 -12.89 -4.46 -0.94
N VAL A 93 -11.74 -3.88 -1.29
CA VAL A 93 -10.42 -4.42 -0.95
C VAL A 93 -9.41 -3.30 -0.71
N VAL A 94 -8.51 -3.51 0.25
CA VAL A 94 -7.33 -2.67 0.45
C VAL A 94 -6.10 -3.43 -0.02
N HIS A 95 -5.31 -2.81 -0.90
CA HIS A 95 -4.08 -3.38 -1.45
C HIS A 95 -2.87 -2.61 -0.92
N LEU A 96 -2.14 -3.21 0.02
CA LEU A 96 -0.94 -2.62 0.61
C LEU A 96 0.31 -3.09 -0.14
N HIS A 97 1.13 -2.14 -0.57
CA HIS A 97 2.40 -2.40 -1.23
C HIS A 97 3.55 -2.26 -0.23
N GLU A 98 4.17 -3.37 0.13
CA GLU A 98 5.32 -3.42 1.04
C GLU A 98 6.64 -3.40 0.27
N PRO A 99 7.70 -2.73 0.76
CA PRO A 99 7.82 -2.14 2.10
C PRO A 99 7.26 -0.72 2.21
N HIS A 100 6.30 -0.51 3.11
CA HIS A 100 5.70 0.80 3.37
C HIS A 100 5.26 0.97 4.84
N PRO A 101 6.20 1.32 5.76
CA PRO A 101 5.91 1.43 7.19
C PRO A 101 4.75 2.37 7.53
N LEU A 102 4.58 3.47 6.79
CA LEU A 102 3.47 4.40 7.02
C LEU A 102 2.12 3.80 6.61
N GLY A 103 2.10 2.99 5.54
CA GLY A 103 0.95 2.21 5.12
C GLY A 103 0.54 1.18 6.18
N LEU A 104 1.51 0.43 6.71
CA LEU A 104 1.30 -0.52 7.81
C LEU A 104 0.73 0.16 9.06
N VAL A 105 1.31 1.29 9.48
CA VAL A 105 0.80 2.07 10.62
C VAL A 105 -0.63 2.55 10.37
N ALA A 106 -0.93 3.07 9.18
CA ALA A 106 -2.28 3.52 8.85
C ALA A 106 -3.29 2.36 8.85
N TRP A 107 -2.92 1.21 8.30
CA TRP A 107 -3.73 -0.01 8.32
C TRP A 107 -4.07 -0.42 9.75
N ARG A 108 -3.06 -0.60 10.62
CA ARG A 108 -3.26 -0.99 12.03
C ARG A 108 -4.06 0.04 12.82
N TYR A 109 -3.80 1.33 12.60
CA TYR A 109 -4.54 2.41 13.25
C TYR A 109 -6.05 2.31 12.96
N TRP A 110 -6.43 2.03 11.72
CA TRP A 110 -7.84 1.93 11.34
C TRP A 110 -8.46 0.59 11.67
N GLN A 111 -7.71 -0.51 11.55
CA GLN A 111 -8.15 -1.84 11.98
C GLN A 111 -8.56 -1.86 13.46
N ALA A 112 -7.85 -1.14 14.32
CA ALA A 112 -8.18 -1.02 15.74
C ALA A 112 -9.47 -0.19 16.02
N ARG A 113 -10.02 0.51 15.02
CA ARG A 113 -11.12 1.48 15.20
C ARG A 113 -12.38 1.15 14.41
N ARG A 114 -12.30 0.21 13.46
CA ARG A 114 -13.41 -0.15 12.58
C ARG A 114 -13.14 -1.48 11.90
N THR A 115 -14.22 -2.10 11.43
CA THR A 115 -14.15 -3.22 10.50
C THR A 115 -13.46 -2.76 9.22
N MET A 116 -12.43 -3.50 8.82
CA MET A 116 -11.65 -3.22 7.63
C MET A 116 -12.08 -4.17 6.50
N PRO A 117 -11.99 -3.72 5.23
CA PRO A 117 -12.13 -4.61 4.08
C PRO A 117 -11.02 -5.67 4.06
N PRO A 118 -11.18 -6.76 3.28
CA PRO A 118 -10.09 -7.68 2.98
C PRO A 118 -8.80 -6.97 2.55
N LEU A 119 -7.67 -7.51 3.01
CA LEU A 119 -6.33 -7.00 2.72
C LEU A 119 -5.65 -7.89 1.66
N VAL A 120 -5.11 -7.26 0.63
CA VAL A 120 -4.14 -7.87 -0.30
C VAL A 120 -2.80 -7.20 -0.08
N VAL A 121 -1.72 -7.97 -0.04
CA VAL A 121 -0.36 -7.44 0.10
C VAL A 121 0.44 -7.75 -1.16
N THR A 122 1.05 -6.74 -1.79
CA THR A 122 2.15 -7.00 -2.74
C THR A 122 3.47 -6.77 -2.04
N TRP A 123 4.31 -7.79 -2.05
CA TRP A 123 5.65 -7.75 -1.51
C TRP A 123 6.66 -7.41 -2.60
N HIS A 124 7.16 -6.18 -2.59
CA HIS A 124 8.13 -5.71 -3.60
C HIS A 124 9.58 -6.00 -3.24
N ALA A 125 9.92 -5.97 -1.94
CA ALA A 125 11.28 -6.25 -1.48
C ALA A 125 11.30 -6.47 0.04
N ASP A 126 12.26 -7.25 0.52
CA ASP A 126 12.57 -7.27 1.95
C ASP A 126 13.22 -5.96 2.38
N ILE A 127 12.87 -5.48 3.58
CA ILE A 127 13.58 -4.36 4.20
C ILE A 127 14.95 -4.86 4.69
N LEU A 128 15.94 -4.88 3.79
CA LEU A 128 17.30 -5.29 4.10
C LEU A 128 18.07 -4.25 4.93
N ARG A 129 17.67 -2.97 4.86
CA ARG A 129 18.38 -1.84 5.49
C ARG A 129 18.06 -1.60 6.97
N GLN A 130 17.08 -2.28 7.56
CA GLN A 130 16.63 -2.03 8.94
C GLN A 130 16.79 -3.25 9.85
N GLN A 131 17.89 -3.99 9.73
CA GLN A 131 18.17 -5.14 10.61
C GLN A 131 18.04 -4.80 12.11
N LEU A 132 18.30 -3.54 12.49
CA LEU A 132 18.16 -3.07 13.87
C LEU A 132 16.70 -2.92 14.35
N LEU A 133 15.75 -2.68 13.44
CA LEU A 133 14.31 -2.55 13.76
C LEU A 133 13.53 -3.84 13.48
N ARG A 134 14.18 -4.87 12.90
CA ARG A 134 13.58 -6.19 12.68
C ARG A 134 12.85 -6.78 13.88
N PRO A 135 13.36 -6.78 15.13
CA PRO A 135 12.63 -7.37 16.25
C PRO A 135 11.34 -6.63 16.60
N LEU A 136 11.23 -5.33 16.25
CA LEU A 136 10.02 -4.55 16.47
C LEU A 136 9.06 -4.62 15.27
N TYR A 137 9.60 -4.63 14.05
CA TYR A 137 8.84 -4.57 12.82
C TYR A 137 8.39 -5.95 12.32
N GLY A 138 9.23 -6.98 12.53
CA GLY A 138 9.01 -8.35 12.07
C GLY A 138 7.68 -8.95 12.55
N PRO A 139 7.39 -8.96 13.86
CA PRO A 139 6.12 -9.52 14.36
C PRO A 139 4.88 -8.81 13.80
N VAL A 140 4.96 -7.50 13.56
CA VAL A 140 3.84 -6.72 12.99
C VAL A 140 3.64 -7.08 11.51
N GLN A 141 4.74 -7.31 10.80
CA GLN A 141 4.75 -7.69 9.40
C GLN A 141 4.30 -9.15 9.20
N GLU A 142 4.76 -10.09 10.01
CA GLU A 142 4.27 -11.48 10.03
C GLU A 142 2.77 -11.52 10.27
N ARG A 143 2.27 -10.76 11.26
CA ARG A 143 0.83 -10.65 11.52
C ARG A 143 0.06 -10.00 10.36
N LEU A 144 0.68 -9.08 9.63
CA LEU A 144 0.07 -8.45 8.44
C LEU A 144 -0.09 -9.47 7.32
N LEU A 145 0.93 -10.30 7.10
CA LEU A 145 0.89 -11.34 6.10
C LEU A 145 -0.11 -12.44 6.48
N ALA A 146 -0.10 -12.89 7.75
CA ALA A 146 -1.01 -13.91 8.24
C ALA A 146 -2.50 -13.52 8.17
N GLU A 147 -2.83 -12.22 8.26
CA GLU A 147 -4.22 -11.74 8.13
C GLU A 147 -4.59 -11.33 6.69
N SER A 148 -3.62 -11.27 5.78
CA SER A 148 -3.87 -10.91 4.39
C SER A 148 -4.62 -12.04 3.67
N GLY A 149 -5.64 -11.70 2.90
CA GLY A 149 -6.41 -12.67 2.13
C GLY A 149 -5.67 -13.15 0.89
N ALA A 150 -4.67 -12.40 0.43
CA ALA A 150 -3.76 -12.81 -0.62
C ALA A 150 -2.42 -12.05 -0.51
N ILE A 151 -1.33 -12.74 -0.84
CA ILE A 151 0.01 -12.18 -0.92
C ILE A 151 0.51 -12.35 -2.36
N ILE A 152 0.96 -11.25 -2.97
CA ILE A 152 1.49 -11.21 -4.32
C ILE A 152 2.99 -10.91 -4.23
N ALA A 153 3.82 -11.85 -4.66
CA ALA A 153 5.26 -11.65 -4.81
C ALA A 153 5.65 -11.64 -6.29
N GLN A 154 6.70 -10.90 -6.66
CA GLN A 154 7.08 -10.73 -8.06
C GLN A 154 7.73 -11.97 -8.70
N THR A 155 8.36 -12.83 -7.90
CA THR A 155 9.04 -14.05 -8.38
C THR A 155 9.11 -15.08 -7.24
N ASP A 156 9.18 -16.38 -7.56
CA ASP A 156 9.41 -17.46 -6.59
C ASP A 156 10.68 -17.26 -5.76
N ARG A 157 11.68 -16.59 -6.33
CA ARG A 157 12.90 -16.21 -5.61
C ARG A 157 12.64 -15.24 -4.46
N HIS A 158 11.70 -14.30 -4.60
CA HIS A 158 11.30 -13.39 -3.53
C HIS A 158 10.58 -14.15 -2.40
N ILE A 159 9.80 -15.18 -2.75
CA ILE A 159 9.13 -16.04 -1.78
C ILE A 159 10.17 -16.83 -0.98
N THR A 160 11.06 -17.55 -1.68
CA THR A 160 12.03 -18.45 -1.07
C THR A 160 13.19 -17.75 -0.36
N SER A 161 13.57 -16.54 -0.78
CA SER A 161 14.66 -15.79 -0.14
C SER A 161 14.22 -14.81 0.94
N SER A 162 12.91 -14.57 1.08
CA SER A 162 12.40 -13.66 2.11
C SER A 162 12.47 -14.31 3.47
N ALA A 163 12.73 -13.50 4.50
CA ALA A 163 12.60 -13.96 5.89
C ALA A 163 11.13 -14.08 6.34
N PHE A 164 10.17 -13.62 5.52
CA PHE A 164 8.76 -13.47 5.91
C PHE A 164 7.78 -14.24 5.02
N LEU A 165 8.14 -14.51 3.78
CA LEU A 165 7.25 -15.15 2.80
C LEU A 165 7.24 -16.69 2.80
N PRO A 166 8.32 -17.42 3.14
CA PRO A 166 8.32 -18.89 3.04
C PRO A 166 7.19 -19.57 3.83
N ASP A 167 6.83 -19.01 4.99
CA ASP A 167 5.85 -19.61 5.91
C ASP A 167 4.38 -19.26 5.57
N VAL A 168 4.16 -18.36 4.61
CA VAL A 168 2.83 -17.86 4.21
C VAL A 168 2.54 -18.00 2.72
N ALA A 169 3.52 -18.42 1.92
CA ALA A 169 3.32 -18.75 0.53
C ALA A 169 2.72 -20.16 0.39
N GLN A 170 1.53 -20.24 -0.18
CA GLN A 170 0.92 -21.49 -0.64
C GLN A 170 1.02 -21.61 -2.16
#